data_AF-A0A965J2D9-F1
#
_entry.id   AF-A0A965J2D9-F1
#
_cell.length_a   1.000
_cell.length_b   1.000
_cell.length_c   1.000
_cell.angle_alpha   90.00
_cell.angle_beta   90.00
_cell.angle_gamma   90.00
#
_symmetry.space_group_name_H-M   'P 1'
#
loop_
_entity.id
_entity.type
_entity.pdbx_description
1 polymer ?
#
loop_
_entity_poly.entity_id
_entity_poly.type
_entity_poly.pdbx_seq_one_letter_code
_entity_poly.pdbx_strand_id
1 'polypeptide(L)'
;MSGLRDSAPLLDAYLSYFESARTPFTIPGHKQKTSALDAGLGAVVDSDTPLYGGLDEIKLTNQTLRKAEALAAKLWGADYARFSTGGSTHANQAIIFALGKPGDKVAISRTAHRSVLSALVLAGLDPIWMSPEIDGATGVPIGIGITELKKALTENPIAVLLTEPGYLGTISDMPALIDAAHAQQVPVILDAAWGGHFGFHPQLPHHAFQLGADALITSTHKALPGYSASALLLARTTLLSAERLEQSFETTHTTSPAGAPLASIDGVRALLETRGEELIGTLLENVHRFKEMVQAEFALPIFLYPTDFPAGRFDPSKIVLRVQQLGASGVDIEADLQTAGIRVEMADRDTIVFLGTIADSQSDFDHLADVLIPILKRRQEQRRESATALSWSVIPQRAISMREAYFAETELLAADQAVGRISADLIAPYPPGVAVVAPGEVLTAQIVDGLAASRSAGVRIAYATDPTLKKYRVVKKP
;
A
#
# COMPACT_ATOMS: atom_id res chain seq x y z
N MET A 1 -16.40 23.42 -17.85
CA MET A 1 -15.03 23.32 -17.29
C MET A 1 -15.16 22.76 -15.88
N SER A 2 -14.29 21.84 -15.47
CA SER A 2 -14.35 21.29 -14.11
C SER A 2 -14.03 22.37 -13.08
N GLY A 3 -14.92 22.65 -12.14
CA GLY A 3 -14.71 23.58 -11.02
C GLY A 3 -13.75 23.06 -9.93
N LEU A 4 -12.81 22.18 -10.28
CA LEU A 4 -11.87 21.59 -9.32
C LEU A 4 -10.97 22.66 -8.66
N ARG A 5 -10.55 23.67 -9.42
CA ARG A 5 -9.73 24.78 -8.90
C ARG A 5 -10.46 25.59 -7.82
N ASP A 6 -11.79 25.62 -7.85
CA ASP A 6 -12.61 26.37 -6.88
C ASP A 6 -12.55 25.76 -5.48
N SER A 7 -12.17 24.48 -5.39
CA SER A 7 -12.10 23.73 -4.12
C SER A 7 -10.74 23.09 -3.86
N ALA A 8 -9.77 23.14 -4.78
CA ALA A 8 -8.42 22.58 -4.61
C ALA A 8 -7.34 23.68 -4.67
N PRO A 9 -7.08 24.41 -3.56
CA PRO A 9 -6.15 25.53 -3.54
C PRO A 9 -4.71 25.20 -3.97
N LEU A 10 -4.19 24.00 -3.70
CA LEU A 10 -2.84 23.61 -4.17
C LEU A 10 -2.82 23.32 -5.67
N LEU A 11 -3.88 22.70 -6.19
CA LEU A 11 -4.03 22.48 -7.64
C LEU A 11 -4.14 23.84 -8.36
N ASP A 12 -4.97 24.73 -7.83
CA ASP A 12 -5.13 26.07 -8.35
C ASP A 12 -3.80 26.84 -8.34
N ALA A 13 -3.07 26.81 -7.23
CA ALA A 13 -1.76 27.45 -7.13
C ALA A 13 -0.75 26.88 -8.14
N TYR A 14 -0.73 25.54 -8.33
CA TYR A 14 0.16 24.89 -9.29
C TYR A 14 -0.13 25.32 -10.73
N LEU A 15 -1.41 25.34 -11.13
CA LEU A 15 -1.79 25.79 -12.47
C LEU A 15 -1.54 27.29 -12.66
N SER A 16 -1.92 28.11 -11.67
CA SER A 16 -1.69 29.57 -11.68
C SER A 16 -0.21 29.94 -11.77
N TYR A 17 0.69 29.08 -11.25
CA TYR A 17 2.12 29.32 -11.34
C TYR A 17 2.61 29.44 -12.79
N PHE A 18 2.03 28.66 -13.71
CA PHE A 18 2.36 28.65 -15.14
C PHE A 18 1.57 29.66 -15.99
N GLU A 19 0.55 30.30 -15.43
CA GLU A 19 -0.27 31.30 -16.13
C GLU A 19 0.42 32.67 -16.22
N SER A 20 1.50 32.87 -15.46
CA SER A 20 2.26 34.12 -15.44
C SER A 20 3.74 33.88 -15.73
N ALA A 21 4.34 34.76 -16.53
CA ALA A 21 5.77 34.72 -16.81
C ALA A 21 6.58 35.02 -15.53
N ARG A 22 7.58 34.18 -15.24
CA ARG A 22 8.44 34.31 -14.06
C ARG A 22 9.92 34.30 -14.44
N THR A 23 10.71 35.01 -13.65
CA THR A 23 12.17 34.92 -13.70
C THR A 23 12.68 34.43 -12.35
N PRO A 24 12.69 33.11 -12.10
CA PRO A 24 13.03 32.57 -10.80
C PRO A 24 14.54 32.72 -10.53
N PHE A 25 14.86 33.37 -9.41
CA PHE A 25 16.17 33.36 -8.75
C PHE A 25 16.11 32.63 -7.40
N THR A 26 15.20 31.67 -7.31
CA THR A 26 14.97 30.80 -6.16
C THR A 26 15.39 29.37 -6.48
N ILE A 27 15.29 28.47 -5.49
CA ILE A 27 15.27 27.03 -5.75
C ILE A 27 13.98 26.67 -6.54
N PRO A 28 14.01 25.58 -7.32
CA PRO A 28 15.12 24.66 -7.56
C PRO A 28 16.03 25.12 -8.71
N GLY A 29 17.26 24.59 -8.74
CA GLY A 29 18.35 25.10 -9.59
C GLY A 29 18.11 25.03 -11.10
N HIS A 30 17.20 24.18 -11.57
CA HIS A 30 16.78 24.09 -12.98
C HIS A 30 16.03 25.34 -13.45
N LYS A 31 15.46 26.15 -12.53
CA LYS A 31 14.81 27.44 -12.80
C LYS A 31 13.73 27.41 -13.88
N GLN A 32 13.19 26.22 -14.15
CA GLN A 32 12.24 25.94 -15.24
C GLN A 32 12.75 26.38 -16.63
N LYS A 33 14.07 26.31 -16.84
CA LYS A 33 14.75 26.76 -18.08
C LYS A 33 15.75 25.73 -18.60
N THR A 34 15.64 24.47 -18.19
CA THR A 34 16.63 23.45 -18.53
C THR A 34 16.48 23.00 -19.98
N SER A 35 15.30 23.12 -20.57
CA SER A 35 15.08 22.93 -22.02
C SER A 35 15.96 23.83 -22.90
N ALA A 36 16.43 24.98 -22.40
CA ALA A 36 17.38 25.83 -23.11
C ALA A 36 18.81 25.28 -23.12
N LEU A 37 19.13 24.34 -22.21
CA LEU A 37 20.42 23.65 -22.14
C LEU A 37 20.33 22.26 -22.77
N ASP A 38 19.27 21.51 -22.47
CA ASP A 38 18.97 20.19 -22.99
C ASP A 38 17.45 19.95 -22.99
N ALA A 39 16.88 19.65 -24.16
CA ALA A 39 15.44 19.50 -24.33
C ALA A 39 14.87 18.28 -23.56
N GLY A 40 15.63 17.18 -23.47
CA GLY A 40 15.20 15.97 -22.79
C GLY A 40 15.13 16.15 -21.28
N LEU A 41 16.15 16.76 -20.69
CA LEU A 41 16.15 17.10 -19.27
C LEU A 41 15.08 18.15 -18.95
N GLY A 42 14.92 19.17 -19.80
CA GLY A 42 13.88 20.18 -19.67
C GLY A 42 12.47 19.58 -19.63
N ALA A 43 12.17 18.59 -20.47
CA ALA A 43 10.88 17.90 -20.47
C ALA A 43 10.53 17.24 -19.12
N VAL A 44 11.53 16.93 -18.30
CA VAL A 44 11.35 16.33 -16.97
C VAL A 44 11.23 17.38 -15.88
N VAL A 45 12.13 18.37 -15.86
CA VAL A 45 12.28 19.27 -14.70
C VAL A 45 11.65 20.65 -14.89
N ASP A 46 11.30 21.06 -16.10
CA ASP A 46 10.77 22.42 -16.32
C ASP A 46 9.35 22.62 -15.80
N SER A 47 8.65 21.53 -15.45
CA SER A 47 7.38 21.58 -14.73
C SER A 47 7.53 21.51 -13.20
N ASP A 48 8.72 21.23 -12.67
CA ASP A 48 8.90 21.16 -11.23
C ASP A 48 8.74 22.54 -10.58
N THR A 49 7.90 22.58 -9.56
CA THR A 49 7.50 23.78 -8.83
C THR A 49 7.56 23.45 -7.34
N PRO A 50 8.35 24.17 -6.53
CA PRO A 50 8.44 23.88 -5.10
C PRO A 50 7.19 24.40 -4.37
N LEU A 51 6.93 23.89 -3.16
CA LEU A 51 5.96 24.52 -2.27
C LEU A 51 6.37 25.98 -1.96
N TYR A 52 7.56 26.16 -1.39
CA TYR A 52 8.06 27.47 -0.95
C TYR A 52 8.58 28.29 -2.13
N GLY A 53 8.01 29.47 -2.36
CA GLY A 53 8.34 30.32 -3.51
C GLY A 53 7.77 29.82 -4.85
N GLY A 54 6.93 28.78 -4.81
CA GLY A 54 6.20 28.26 -5.96
C GLY A 54 4.70 28.25 -5.69
N LEU A 55 4.19 27.17 -5.08
CA LEU A 55 2.76 27.04 -4.74
C LEU A 55 2.30 28.00 -3.64
N ASP A 56 3.23 28.49 -2.84
CA ASP A 56 3.02 29.57 -1.89
C ASP A 56 4.23 30.51 -1.92
N GLU A 57 4.11 31.65 -1.26
CA GLU A 57 5.24 32.54 -1.03
C GLU A 57 6.29 31.85 -0.14
N ILE A 58 7.55 32.29 -0.22
CA ILE A 58 8.64 31.77 0.63
C ILE A 58 8.28 31.85 2.13
N LYS A 59 7.51 32.86 2.52
CA LYS A 59 7.07 33.09 3.90
C LYS A 59 5.76 32.38 4.26
N LEU A 60 5.20 31.56 3.36
CA LEU A 60 3.90 30.88 3.51
C LEU A 60 2.74 31.83 3.84
N THR A 61 2.73 33.03 3.26
CA THR A 61 1.71 34.05 3.57
C THR A 61 0.30 33.56 3.21
N ASN A 62 0.15 32.77 2.14
CA ASN A 62 -1.17 32.33 1.69
C ASN A 62 -1.68 31.09 2.43
N GLN A 63 -0.78 30.37 3.13
CA GLN A 63 -1.08 29.14 3.86
C GLN A 63 -1.78 28.10 2.98
N THR A 64 -1.38 27.99 1.71
CA THR A 64 -2.06 27.19 0.68
C THR A 64 -2.13 25.72 1.08
N LEU A 65 -1.01 25.15 1.55
CA LEU A 65 -0.96 23.76 2.04
C LEU A 65 -1.92 23.53 3.20
N ARG A 66 -1.89 24.40 4.22
CA ARG A 66 -2.75 24.29 5.41
C ARG A 66 -4.24 24.32 5.04
N LYS A 67 -4.63 25.14 4.06
CA LYS A 67 -6.02 25.20 3.55
C LYS A 67 -6.42 23.88 2.88
N ALA A 68 -5.56 23.32 2.03
CA ALA A 68 -5.81 22.05 1.36
C ALA A 68 -5.92 20.89 2.36
N GLU A 69 -5.03 20.84 3.35
CA GLU A 69 -5.06 19.84 4.42
C GLU A 69 -6.32 19.96 5.27
N ALA A 70 -6.77 21.17 5.60
CA ALA A 70 -8.04 21.37 6.31
C ALA A 70 -9.26 20.87 5.51
N LEU A 71 -9.24 21.04 4.18
CA LEU A 71 -10.29 20.49 3.31
C LEU A 71 -10.24 18.96 3.27
N ALA A 72 -9.06 18.34 3.27
CA ALA A 72 -8.93 16.89 3.39
C ALA A 72 -9.44 16.38 4.75
N ALA A 73 -9.03 17.03 5.86
CA ALA A 73 -9.52 16.70 7.19
C ALA A 73 -11.05 16.71 7.25
N LYS A 74 -11.67 17.77 6.68
CA LYS A 74 -13.13 17.90 6.58
C LYS A 74 -13.76 16.79 5.74
N LEU A 75 -13.21 16.47 4.56
CA LEU A 75 -13.78 15.46 3.66
C LEU A 75 -13.86 14.08 4.32
N TRP A 76 -12.79 13.67 5.01
CA TRP A 76 -12.72 12.35 5.65
C TRP A 76 -13.29 12.32 7.08
N GLY A 77 -13.55 13.47 7.71
CA GLY A 77 -14.00 13.55 9.10
C GLY A 77 -12.88 13.29 10.11
N ALA A 78 -11.69 13.85 9.85
CA ALA A 78 -10.51 13.80 10.71
C ALA A 78 -10.23 15.16 11.38
N ASP A 79 -9.51 15.13 12.50
CA ASP A 79 -9.08 16.34 13.23
C ASP A 79 -7.72 16.85 12.73
N TYR A 80 -6.92 15.94 12.17
CA TYR A 80 -5.56 16.16 11.68
C TYR A 80 -5.41 15.64 10.26
N ALA A 81 -4.70 16.38 9.41
CA ALA A 81 -4.36 15.99 8.04
C ALA A 81 -2.98 16.52 7.65
N ARG A 82 -2.15 15.67 7.04
CA ARG A 82 -0.90 16.06 6.40
C ARG A 82 -0.70 15.38 5.05
N PHE A 83 -0.16 16.13 4.10
CA PHE A 83 0.14 15.65 2.74
C PHE A 83 1.59 15.21 2.64
N SER A 84 1.80 13.94 2.26
CA SER A 84 3.12 13.35 2.09
C SER A 84 3.54 13.34 0.62
N THR A 85 4.76 13.84 0.37
CA THR A 85 5.48 13.71 -0.90
C THR A 85 6.50 12.56 -0.90
N GLY A 86 6.58 11.81 0.21
CA GLY A 86 7.40 10.60 0.37
C GLY A 86 6.58 9.31 0.30
N GLY A 87 5.36 9.39 -0.25
CA GLY A 87 4.37 8.32 -0.28
C GLY A 87 3.87 7.89 1.10
N SER A 88 3.09 6.82 1.14
CA SER A 88 2.59 6.21 2.37
C SER A 88 3.70 5.62 3.22
N THR A 89 4.90 5.40 2.66
CA THR A 89 6.10 5.06 3.42
C THR A 89 6.41 6.12 4.47
N HIS A 90 6.46 7.38 4.05
CA HIS A 90 6.70 8.49 4.96
C HIS A 90 5.54 8.66 5.97
N ALA A 91 4.29 8.56 5.52
CA ALA A 91 3.13 8.65 6.42
C ALA A 91 3.12 7.54 7.49
N ASN A 92 3.46 6.30 7.12
CA ASN A 92 3.62 5.18 8.05
C ASN A 92 4.75 5.43 9.05
N GLN A 93 5.89 5.98 8.59
CA GLN A 93 6.99 6.35 9.49
C GLN A 93 6.57 7.42 10.50
N ALA A 94 5.91 8.48 10.02
CA ALA A 94 5.45 9.59 10.84
C ALA A 94 4.49 9.13 11.94
N ILE A 95 3.46 8.34 11.62
CA ILE A 95 2.51 7.88 12.64
C ILE A 95 3.16 6.93 13.64
N ILE A 96 4.01 5.99 13.18
CA ILE A 96 4.70 5.03 14.06
C ILE A 96 5.66 5.75 15.02
N PHE A 97 6.35 6.79 14.56
CA PHE A 97 7.17 7.65 15.44
C PHE A 97 6.34 8.37 16.51
N ALA A 98 5.08 8.70 16.21
CA ALA A 98 4.21 9.42 17.12
C ALA A 98 3.69 8.54 18.27
N LEU A 99 3.57 7.21 18.07
CA LEU A 99 2.85 6.30 18.98
C LEU A 99 3.44 6.19 20.38
N GLY A 100 4.77 6.00 20.48
CA GLY A 100 5.39 5.61 21.75
C GLY A 100 6.88 5.84 21.79
N LYS A 101 7.54 5.15 22.72
CA LYS A 101 8.98 5.20 22.97
C LYS A 101 9.64 3.83 22.75
N PRO A 102 10.97 3.77 22.59
CA PRO A 102 11.66 2.50 22.43
C PRO A 102 11.29 1.46 23.49
N GLY A 103 10.97 0.24 23.06
CA GLY A 103 10.53 -0.88 23.89
C GLY A 103 9.01 -1.01 24.04
N ASP A 104 8.22 -0.01 23.67
CA ASP A 104 6.76 -0.15 23.65
C ASP A 104 6.33 -1.12 22.53
N LYS A 105 5.20 -1.80 22.73
CA LYS A 105 4.68 -2.83 21.83
C LYS A 105 3.52 -2.33 20.97
N VAL A 106 3.47 -2.72 19.70
CA VAL A 106 2.36 -2.38 18.78
C VAL A 106 1.81 -3.67 18.18
N ALA A 107 0.49 -3.86 18.22
CA ALA A 107 -0.15 -4.99 17.54
C ALA A 107 -0.22 -4.70 16.04
N ILE A 108 0.34 -5.57 15.21
CA ILE A 108 0.53 -5.31 13.77
C ILE A 108 0.10 -6.51 12.95
N SER A 109 -0.72 -6.26 11.92
CA SER A 109 -1.03 -7.29 10.92
C SER A 109 0.24 -7.79 10.24
N ARG A 110 0.44 -9.11 10.16
CA ARG A 110 1.66 -9.70 9.54
C ARG A 110 1.80 -9.37 8.05
N THR A 111 0.73 -8.91 7.41
CA THR A 111 0.66 -8.33 6.07
C THR A 111 1.31 -6.95 5.94
N ALA A 112 1.83 -6.38 7.03
CA ALA A 112 2.35 -5.02 7.06
C ALA A 112 3.41 -4.77 5.98
N HIS A 113 3.29 -3.63 5.31
CA HIS A 113 4.24 -3.20 4.31
C HIS A 113 5.62 -2.94 4.93
N ARG A 114 6.69 -3.14 4.14
CA ARG A 114 8.08 -2.91 4.57
C ARG A 114 8.31 -1.57 5.28
N SER A 115 7.59 -0.52 4.88
CA SER A 115 7.70 0.80 5.53
C SER A 115 7.36 0.78 7.01
N VAL A 116 6.37 -0.03 7.42
CA VAL A 116 6.01 -0.24 8.83
C VAL A 116 7.19 -0.89 9.56
N LEU A 117 7.78 -1.93 8.98
CA LEU A 117 8.91 -2.65 9.59
C LEU A 117 10.13 -1.73 9.76
N SER A 118 10.48 -0.95 8.74
CA SER A 118 11.54 0.05 8.84
C SER A 118 11.23 1.11 9.90
N ALA A 119 9.98 1.54 10.03
CA ALA A 119 9.57 2.51 11.04
C ALA A 119 9.68 1.94 12.47
N LEU A 120 9.34 0.67 12.68
CA LEU A 120 9.52 -0.01 13.97
C LEU A 120 11.00 -0.02 14.39
N VAL A 121 11.92 -0.30 13.47
CA VAL A 121 13.36 -0.22 13.74
C VAL A 121 13.76 1.19 14.17
N LEU A 122 13.35 2.19 13.41
CA LEU A 122 13.72 3.59 13.65
C LEU A 122 13.13 4.13 14.96
N ALA A 123 11.87 3.83 15.26
CA ALA A 123 11.20 4.22 16.50
C ALA A 123 11.61 3.33 17.71
N GLY A 124 12.16 2.14 17.46
CA GLY A 124 12.49 1.16 18.47
C GLY A 124 11.27 0.48 19.09
N LEU A 125 10.17 0.37 18.34
CA LEU A 125 8.94 -0.28 18.78
C LEU A 125 8.96 -1.77 18.45
N ASP A 126 8.32 -2.55 19.30
CA ASP A 126 8.28 -4.00 19.19
C ASP A 126 6.94 -4.49 18.61
N PRO A 127 6.94 -5.30 17.55
CA PRO A 127 5.70 -5.82 16.99
C PRO A 127 5.14 -6.99 17.81
N ILE A 128 3.82 -6.97 18.02
CA ILE A 128 3.01 -8.15 18.32
C ILE A 128 2.31 -8.54 17.02
N TRP A 129 2.81 -9.59 16.36
CA TRP A 129 2.30 -10.00 15.05
C TRP A 129 0.93 -10.66 15.15
N MET A 130 0.01 -10.23 14.30
CA MET A 130 -1.30 -10.85 14.10
C MET A 130 -1.36 -11.46 12.71
N SER A 131 -1.55 -12.77 12.63
CA SER A 131 -1.67 -13.47 11.35
C SER A 131 -3.11 -13.39 10.81
N PRO A 132 -3.30 -13.21 9.49
CA PRO A 132 -4.63 -13.27 8.90
C PRO A 132 -5.17 -14.70 8.89
N GLU A 133 -6.49 -14.83 8.94
CA GLU A 133 -7.18 -16.07 8.61
C GLU A 133 -7.05 -16.33 7.11
N ILE A 134 -6.93 -17.59 6.71
CA ILE A 134 -6.84 -18.01 5.31
C ILE A 134 -8.13 -18.72 4.94
N ASP A 135 -8.77 -18.30 3.86
CA ASP A 135 -9.92 -19.01 3.34
C ASP A 135 -9.49 -20.34 2.71
N GLY A 136 -10.06 -21.44 3.20
CA GLY A 136 -9.69 -22.79 2.76
C GLY A 136 -10.12 -23.11 1.32
N ALA A 137 -11.14 -22.42 0.78
CA ALA A 137 -11.64 -22.67 -0.57
C ALA A 137 -10.80 -21.97 -1.65
N THR A 138 -10.38 -20.74 -1.39
CA THR A 138 -9.64 -19.89 -2.33
C THR A 138 -8.13 -19.88 -2.06
N GLY A 139 -7.70 -20.14 -0.82
CA GLY A 139 -6.31 -19.99 -0.38
C GLY A 139 -5.88 -18.54 -0.12
N VAL A 140 -6.82 -17.61 -0.12
CA VAL A 140 -6.60 -16.16 0.01
C VAL A 140 -6.70 -15.73 1.48
N PRO A 141 -5.85 -14.80 1.97
CA PRO A 141 -6.02 -14.22 3.30
C PRO A 141 -7.32 -13.40 3.38
N ILE A 142 -8.15 -13.64 4.39
CA ILE A 142 -9.44 -12.95 4.57
C ILE A 142 -9.39 -11.86 5.66
N GLY A 143 -8.22 -11.55 6.20
CA GLY A 143 -8.01 -10.50 7.21
C GLY A 143 -7.76 -11.04 8.62
N ILE A 144 -7.63 -10.13 9.59
CA ILE A 144 -7.37 -10.44 10.99
C ILE A 144 -8.67 -10.85 11.68
N GLY A 145 -8.66 -12.03 12.30
CA GLY A 145 -9.76 -12.51 13.13
C GLY A 145 -9.80 -11.86 14.51
N ILE A 146 -10.99 -11.72 15.08
CA ILE A 146 -11.19 -11.15 16.43
C ILE A 146 -10.42 -11.89 17.53
N THR A 147 -10.27 -13.22 17.38
CA THR A 147 -9.51 -14.05 18.33
C THR A 147 -8.04 -13.66 18.35
N GLU A 148 -7.46 -13.38 17.17
CA GLU A 148 -6.05 -12.99 17.05
C GLU A 148 -5.82 -11.60 17.66
N LEU A 149 -6.72 -10.65 17.42
CA LEU A 149 -6.65 -9.35 18.07
C LEU A 149 -6.78 -9.46 19.59
N LYS A 150 -7.74 -10.23 20.12
CA LYS A 150 -7.92 -10.41 21.56
C LYS A 150 -6.67 -10.99 22.23
N LYS A 151 -6.00 -11.94 21.56
CA LYS A 151 -4.72 -12.48 22.00
C LYS A 151 -3.65 -11.38 22.03
N ALA A 152 -3.50 -10.60 20.96
CA ALA A 152 -2.53 -9.51 20.90
C ALA A 152 -2.77 -8.45 21.99
N LEU A 153 -4.03 -8.11 22.27
CA LEU A 153 -4.39 -7.16 23.32
C LEU A 153 -3.95 -7.60 24.72
N THR A 154 -3.83 -8.91 25.00
CA THR A 154 -3.31 -9.39 26.30
C THR A 154 -1.85 -9.00 26.56
N GLU A 155 -1.11 -8.63 25.52
CA GLU A 155 0.28 -8.16 25.63
C GLU A 155 0.40 -6.64 25.87
N ASN A 156 -0.72 -5.94 26.05
CA ASN A 156 -0.82 -4.50 26.28
C ASN A 156 -0.16 -3.64 25.18
N PRO A 157 -0.60 -3.77 23.91
CA PRO A 157 -0.11 -2.92 22.84
C PRO A 157 -0.52 -1.46 23.03
N ILE A 158 0.34 -0.51 22.64
CA ILE A 158 0.01 0.92 22.66
C ILE A 158 -0.85 1.36 21.47
N ALA A 159 -0.94 0.53 20.43
CA ALA A 159 -1.78 0.75 19.25
C ALA A 159 -1.99 -0.56 18.49
N VAL A 160 -3.04 -0.59 17.67
CA VAL A 160 -3.28 -1.62 16.65
C VAL A 160 -3.08 -1.01 15.28
N LEU A 161 -2.18 -1.55 14.46
CA LEU A 161 -1.93 -1.12 13.08
C LEU A 161 -2.27 -2.26 12.11
N LEU A 162 -3.24 -2.00 11.24
CA LEU A 162 -3.77 -2.97 10.27
C LEU A 162 -3.55 -2.46 8.85
N THR A 163 -3.11 -3.35 7.95
CA THR A 163 -3.10 -3.06 6.51
C THR A 163 -4.44 -3.45 5.89
N GLU A 164 -5.27 -2.46 5.58
CA GLU A 164 -6.69 -2.64 5.20
C GLU A 164 -7.06 -1.69 4.05
N PRO A 165 -7.48 -2.18 2.87
CA PRO A 165 -7.68 -3.58 2.53
C PRO A 165 -6.35 -4.33 2.38
N GLY A 166 -6.41 -5.65 2.52
CA GLY A 166 -5.35 -6.54 2.05
C GLY A 166 -5.11 -6.37 0.55
N TYR A 167 -3.92 -6.74 0.08
CA TYR A 167 -3.49 -6.51 -1.30
C TYR A 167 -4.47 -7.06 -2.36
N LEU A 168 -5.07 -8.22 -2.08
CA LEU A 168 -6.04 -8.90 -2.94
C LEU A 168 -7.48 -8.36 -2.82
N GLY A 169 -7.72 -7.33 -2.01
CA GLY A 169 -9.03 -6.69 -1.85
C GLY A 169 -9.85 -7.15 -0.66
N THR A 170 -9.39 -8.17 0.06
CA THR A 170 -10.04 -8.66 1.29
C THR A 170 -9.85 -7.69 2.44
N ILE A 171 -10.87 -7.55 3.28
CA ILE A 171 -10.89 -6.61 4.42
C ILE A 171 -11.14 -7.42 5.69
N SER A 172 -10.72 -6.96 6.87
CA SER A 172 -11.05 -7.56 8.17
C SER A 172 -12.46 -7.19 8.69
N ASP A 173 -12.91 -7.78 9.81
CA ASP A 173 -14.19 -7.39 10.44
C ASP A 173 -13.99 -6.11 11.24
N MET A 174 -13.85 -5.00 10.52
CA MET A 174 -13.34 -3.77 11.09
C MET A 174 -14.14 -3.26 12.30
N PRO A 175 -15.49 -3.23 12.29
CA PRO A 175 -16.25 -2.83 13.47
C PRO A 175 -15.92 -3.66 14.71
N ALA A 176 -15.88 -5.00 14.58
CA ALA A 176 -15.58 -5.88 15.70
C ALA A 176 -14.15 -5.70 16.25
N LEU A 177 -13.18 -5.45 15.37
CA LEU A 177 -11.80 -5.18 15.77
C LEU A 177 -11.65 -3.83 16.47
N ILE A 178 -12.30 -2.79 15.94
CA ILE A 178 -12.26 -1.43 16.50
C ILE A 178 -12.89 -1.42 17.89
N ASP A 179 -14.09 -2.00 18.04
CA ASP A 179 -14.79 -2.09 19.33
C ASP A 179 -13.92 -2.79 20.40
N ALA A 180 -13.24 -3.87 20.03
CA ALA A 180 -12.40 -4.63 20.96
C ALA A 180 -11.14 -3.86 21.41
N ALA A 181 -10.52 -3.09 20.50
CA ALA A 181 -9.37 -2.26 20.83
C ALA A 181 -9.77 -1.05 21.68
N HIS A 182 -10.87 -0.36 21.32
CA HIS A 182 -11.38 0.81 22.03
C HIS A 182 -11.89 0.49 23.44
N ALA A 183 -12.41 -0.72 23.67
CA ALA A 183 -12.74 -1.22 25.01
C ALA A 183 -11.52 -1.22 25.98
N GLN A 184 -10.30 -1.20 25.44
CA GLN A 184 -9.04 -1.09 26.19
C GLN A 184 -8.32 0.25 25.97
N GLN A 185 -8.99 1.24 25.37
CA GLN A 185 -8.42 2.55 25.02
C GLN A 185 -7.19 2.47 24.10
N VAL A 186 -7.13 1.44 23.25
CA VAL A 186 -6.05 1.26 22.28
C VAL A 186 -6.47 1.83 20.92
N PRO A 187 -5.74 2.80 20.33
CA PRO A 187 -6.08 3.36 19.03
C PRO A 187 -5.88 2.35 17.89
N VAL A 188 -6.74 2.45 16.88
CA VAL A 188 -6.69 1.64 15.65
C VAL A 188 -6.28 2.50 14.45
N ILE A 189 -5.20 2.08 13.79
CA ILE A 189 -4.56 2.77 12.69
C ILE A 189 -4.67 1.90 11.44
N LEU A 190 -5.23 2.45 10.36
CA LEU A 190 -5.35 1.74 9.09
C LEU A 190 -4.33 2.24 8.08
N ASP A 191 -3.40 1.37 7.69
CA ASP A 191 -2.65 1.53 6.45
C ASP A 191 -3.54 1.08 5.28
N ALA A 192 -4.30 2.03 4.74
CA ALA A 192 -5.18 1.87 3.60
C ALA A 192 -4.55 2.44 2.32
N ALA A 193 -3.26 2.16 2.10
CA ALA A 193 -2.56 2.54 0.88
C ALA A 193 -3.30 2.08 -0.40
N TRP A 194 -4.04 0.98 -0.34
CA TRP A 194 -4.82 0.42 -1.46
C TRP A 194 -6.32 0.81 -1.45
N GLY A 195 -6.81 1.47 -0.41
CA GLY A 195 -8.23 1.77 -0.20
C GLY A 195 -8.58 3.25 -0.32
N GLY A 196 -7.84 4.02 -1.12
CA GLY A 196 -8.05 5.48 -1.23
C GLY A 196 -9.44 5.88 -1.75
N HIS A 197 -10.10 5.02 -2.52
CA HIS A 197 -11.45 5.19 -3.05
C HIS A 197 -12.57 4.83 -2.07
N PHE A 198 -12.26 4.22 -0.92
CA PHE A 198 -13.28 3.73 0.02
C PHE A 198 -14.12 4.86 0.63
N GLY A 199 -15.39 4.57 0.89
CA GLY A 199 -16.35 5.50 1.51
C GLY A 199 -16.92 6.59 0.59
N PHE A 200 -16.56 6.62 -0.69
CA PHE A 200 -17.03 7.61 -1.67
C PHE A 200 -18.10 7.07 -2.65
N HIS A 201 -18.58 5.84 -2.44
CA HIS A 201 -19.70 5.27 -3.20
C HIS A 201 -20.42 4.21 -2.35
N PRO A 202 -21.77 4.07 -2.40
CA PRO A 202 -22.52 3.14 -1.55
C PRO A 202 -22.19 1.66 -1.72
N GLN A 203 -21.64 1.27 -2.88
CA GLN A 203 -21.20 -0.11 -3.15
C GLN A 203 -19.76 -0.39 -2.71
N LEU A 204 -18.99 0.62 -2.30
CA LEU A 204 -17.65 0.41 -1.76
C LEU A 204 -17.69 0.17 -0.25
N PRO A 205 -16.67 -0.54 0.29
CA PRO A 205 -16.41 -0.54 1.72
C PRO A 205 -16.27 0.88 2.28
N HIS A 206 -16.64 1.06 3.54
CA HIS A 206 -16.45 2.31 4.27
C HIS A 206 -14.96 2.60 4.49
N HIS A 207 -14.59 3.89 4.54
CA HIS A 207 -13.23 4.29 4.92
C HIS A 207 -13.03 4.24 6.45
N ALA A 208 -11.78 4.38 6.90
CA ALA A 208 -11.36 4.27 8.30
C ALA A 208 -12.26 5.01 9.30
N PHE A 209 -12.50 6.31 9.09
CA PHE A 209 -13.26 7.12 10.05
C PHE A 209 -14.77 6.85 10.06
N GLN A 210 -15.36 6.37 8.96
CA GLN A 210 -16.74 5.88 8.92
C GLN A 210 -16.90 4.60 9.74
N LEU A 211 -15.83 3.80 9.86
CA LEU A 211 -15.78 2.58 10.67
C LEU A 211 -15.43 2.84 12.14
N GLY A 212 -14.99 4.05 12.49
CA GLY A 212 -14.60 4.41 13.87
C GLY A 212 -13.11 4.36 14.16
N ALA A 213 -12.24 4.04 13.19
CA ALA A 213 -10.79 4.01 13.40
C ALA A 213 -10.22 5.41 13.68
N ASP A 214 -9.01 5.44 14.25
CA ASP A 214 -8.36 6.64 14.77
C ASP A 214 -7.40 7.29 13.78
N ALA A 215 -6.84 6.52 12.85
CA ALA A 215 -5.98 7.07 11.81
C ALA A 215 -6.09 6.31 10.48
N LEU A 216 -5.78 7.04 9.41
CA LEU A 216 -5.81 6.58 8.03
C LEU A 216 -4.53 7.04 7.32
N ILE A 217 -3.80 6.08 6.77
CA ILE A 217 -2.73 6.31 5.80
C ILE A 217 -3.25 5.84 4.46
N THR A 218 -3.17 6.68 3.43
CA THR A 218 -3.57 6.26 2.08
C THR A 218 -2.69 6.84 0.99
N SER A 219 -2.44 6.03 -0.05
CA SER A 219 -1.67 6.44 -1.22
C SER A 219 -2.61 6.99 -2.28
N THR A 220 -2.49 8.27 -2.59
CA THR A 220 -3.25 8.88 -3.68
C THR A 220 -2.80 8.37 -5.05
N HIS A 221 -1.57 7.89 -5.20
CA HIS A 221 -1.05 7.40 -6.49
C HIS A 221 -1.30 5.92 -6.79
N LYS A 222 -1.92 5.17 -5.86
CA LYS A 222 -2.15 3.73 -6.04
C LYS A 222 -3.50 3.48 -6.71
N ALA A 223 -4.59 3.61 -5.95
CA ALA A 223 -5.95 3.35 -6.44
C ALA A 223 -6.65 4.60 -7.01
N LEU A 224 -5.96 5.75 -7.00
CA LEU A 224 -6.48 7.04 -7.43
C LEU A 224 -5.48 7.69 -8.41
N PRO A 225 -5.88 8.70 -9.20
CA PRO A 225 -5.02 9.32 -10.21
C PRO A 225 -4.07 10.37 -9.61
N GLY A 226 -3.38 10.02 -8.52
CA GLY A 226 -2.38 10.88 -7.87
C GLY A 226 -0.98 10.72 -8.47
N TYR A 227 -0.16 11.76 -8.35
CA TYR A 227 1.23 11.71 -8.79
C TYR A 227 2.04 10.74 -7.92
N SER A 228 3.00 9.98 -8.48
CA SER A 228 3.81 9.04 -7.70
C SER A 228 4.41 9.67 -6.44
N ALA A 229 4.42 8.92 -5.33
CA ALA A 229 4.80 9.40 -3.99
C ALA A 229 3.82 10.40 -3.33
N SER A 230 2.64 10.64 -3.90
CA SER A 230 1.53 11.31 -3.20
C SER A 230 0.83 10.37 -2.20
N ALA A 231 0.65 10.83 -0.96
CA ALA A 231 -0.11 10.13 0.08
C ALA A 231 -0.62 11.10 1.14
N LEU A 232 -1.54 10.64 1.99
CA LEU A 232 -2.08 11.40 3.11
C LEU A 232 -1.92 10.62 4.41
N LEU A 233 -1.66 11.36 5.49
CA LEU A 233 -1.87 10.92 6.87
C LEU A 233 -3.02 11.72 7.47
N LEU A 234 -4.07 11.03 7.92
CA LEU A 234 -5.23 11.61 8.57
C LEU A 234 -5.41 10.96 9.94
N ALA A 235 -5.84 11.72 10.95
CA ALA A 235 -6.07 11.18 12.29
C ALA A 235 -7.17 11.92 13.05
N ARG A 236 -7.81 11.20 13.97
CA ARG A 236 -8.59 11.74 15.08
C ARG A 236 -7.69 11.87 16.31
N THR A 237 -7.88 12.94 17.07
CA THR A 237 -6.96 13.29 18.16
C THR A 237 -7.50 12.95 19.55
N THR A 238 -8.48 12.04 19.61
CA THR A 238 -9.05 11.53 20.88
C THR A 238 -8.09 10.57 21.57
N LEU A 239 -7.54 9.59 20.84
CA LEU A 239 -6.56 8.62 21.36
C LEU A 239 -5.13 8.87 20.87
N LEU A 240 -4.95 9.80 19.93
CA LEU A 240 -3.64 10.15 19.34
C LEU A 240 -3.31 11.62 19.62
N SER A 241 -2.09 11.93 20.04
CA SER A 241 -1.67 13.32 20.28
C SER A 241 -1.37 14.03 18.96
N ALA A 242 -2.07 15.15 18.73
CA ALA A 242 -1.84 16.03 17.58
C ALA A 242 -0.41 16.58 17.55
N GLU A 243 0.13 16.95 18.71
CA GLU A 243 1.49 17.49 18.85
C GLU A 243 2.54 16.45 18.50
N ARG A 244 2.35 15.19 18.92
CA ARG A 244 3.24 14.07 18.59
C ARG A 244 3.16 13.72 17.10
N LEU A 245 1.97 13.73 16.51
CA LEU A 245 1.77 13.51 15.08
C LEU A 245 2.49 14.59 14.27
N GLU A 246 2.31 15.85 14.63
CA GLU A 246 2.94 17.00 13.96
C GLU A 246 4.47 16.91 14.05
N GLN A 247 5.00 16.75 15.26
CA GLN A 247 6.44 16.64 15.48
C GLN A 247 7.05 15.50 14.66
N SER A 248 6.37 14.35 14.62
CA SER A 248 6.88 13.16 13.94
C SER A 248 6.82 13.31 12.43
N PHE A 249 5.74 13.89 11.89
CA PHE A 249 5.60 14.17 10.46
C PHE A 249 6.71 15.12 9.98
N GLU A 250 6.89 16.27 10.64
CA GLU A 250 7.92 17.24 10.28
C GLU A 250 9.35 16.67 10.42
N THR A 251 9.58 15.78 11.39
CA THR A 251 10.90 15.15 11.60
C THR A 251 11.27 14.22 10.44
N THR A 252 10.29 13.56 9.82
CA THR A 252 10.53 12.58 8.75
C THR A 252 10.28 13.12 7.34
N HIS A 253 9.66 14.31 7.20
CA HIS A 253 9.31 14.88 5.91
C HIS A 253 10.48 15.64 5.28
N THR A 254 10.41 15.84 3.96
CA THR A 254 11.39 16.65 3.25
C THR A 254 11.17 18.13 3.52
N THR A 255 12.25 18.88 3.76
CA THR A 255 12.20 20.35 3.87
C THR A 255 12.03 21.05 2.52
N SER A 256 11.91 20.30 1.42
CA SER A 256 11.73 20.82 0.07
C SER A 256 10.70 19.99 -0.71
N PRO A 257 9.41 20.04 -0.32
CA PRO A 257 8.38 19.24 -0.95
C PRO A 257 8.10 19.76 -2.37
N ALA A 258 8.05 18.81 -3.30
CA ALA A 258 7.67 19.07 -4.69
C ALA A 258 6.17 19.40 -4.78
N GLY A 259 5.84 20.38 -5.62
CA GLY A 259 4.50 20.93 -5.75
C GLY A 259 3.55 20.03 -6.55
N ALA A 260 4.02 19.34 -7.59
CA ALA A 260 3.16 18.47 -8.39
C ALA A 260 2.51 17.33 -7.56
N PRO A 261 3.23 16.61 -6.69
CA PRO A 261 2.62 15.68 -5.74
C PRO A 261 1.57 16.33 -4.84
N LEU A 262 1.88 17.48 -4.21
CA LEU A 262 0.96 18.20 -3.33
C LEU A 262 -0.32 18.65 -4.06
N ALA A 263 -0.18 19.23 -5.24
CA ALA A 263 -1.27 19.65 -6.11
C ALA A 263 -2.14 18.46 -6.53
N SER A 264 -1.53 17.31 -6.84
CA SER A 264 -2.27 16.09 -7.20
C SER A 264 -3.08 15.53 -6.03
N ILE A 265 -2.56 15.59 -4.79
CA ILE A 265 -3.30 15.16 -3.59
C ILE A 265 -4.58 15.98 -3.45
N ASP A 266 -4.44 17.30 -3.48
CA ASP A 266 -5.58 18.21 -3.32
C ASP A 266 -6.58 18.11 -4.47
N GLY A 267 -6.08 18.00 -5.71
CA GLY A 267 -6.91 17.80 -6.89
C GLY A 267 -7.72 16.51 -6.84
N VAL A 268 -7.10 15.40 -6.43
CA VAL A 268 -7.79 14.12 -6.27
C VAL A 268 -8.80 14.17 -5.11
N ARG A 269 -8.47 14.83 -3.99
CA ARG A 269 -9.43 15.08 -2.91
C ARG A 269 -10.66 15.85 -3.42
N ALA A 270 -10.47 16.96 -4.15
CA ALA A 270 -11.59 17.69 -4.75
C ALA A 270 -12.40 16.83 -5.71
N LEU A 271 -11.72 15.98 -6.50
CA LEU A 271 -12.36 15.09 -7.44
C LEU A 271 -13.26 14.06 -6.74
N LEU A 272 -12.78 13.46 -5.65
CA LEU A 272 -13.58 12.54 -4.83
C LEU A 272 -14.76 13.26 -4.16
N GLU A 273 -14.54 14.45 -3.61
CA GLU A 273 -15.60 15.25 -2.97
C GLU A 273 -16.72 15.62 -3.95
N THR A 274 -16.38 15.96 -5.20
CA THR A 274 -17.33 16.52 -6.16
C THR A 274 -17.91 15.50 -7.13
N ARG A 275 -17.15 14.44 -7.45
CA ARG A 275 -17.49 13.45 -8.49
C ARG A 275 -17.15 12.01 -8.11
N GLY A 276 -16.78 11.75 -6.85
CA GLY A 276 -16.40 10.42 -6.39
C GLY A 276 -17.47 9.37 -6.69
N GLU A 277 -18.73 9.65 -6.34
CA GLU A 277 -19.84 8.71 -6.54
C GLU A 277 -20.02 8.34 -8.02
N GLU A 278 -20.07 9.34 -8.91
CA GLU A 278 -20.20 9.15 -10.37
C GLU A 278 -19.05 8.30 -10.96
N LEU A 279 -17.80 8.70 -10.68
CA LEU A 279 -16.62 8.10 -11.28
C LEU A 279 -16.34 6.69 -10.75
N ILE A 280 -16.57 6.48 -9.46
CA ILE A 280 -16.46 5.15 -8.84
C ILE A 280 -17.57 4.24 -9.34
N GLY A 281 -18.82 4.72 -9.44
CA GLY A 281 -19.91 3.93 -10.01
C GLY A 281 -19.56 3.41 -11.40
N THR A 282 -19.04 4.30 -12.26
CA THR A 282 -18.56 3.92 -13.61
C THR A 282 -17.44 2.87 -13.56
N LEU A 283 -16.45 3.02 -12.67
CA LEU A 283 -15.40 2.02 -12.48
C LEU A 283 -15.98 0.66 -12.09
N LEU A 284 -16.91 0.62 -11.13
CA LEU A 284 -17.50 -0.63 -10.65
C LEU A 284 -18.30 -1.35 -11.75
N GLU A 285 -19.07 -0.60 -12.54
CA GLU A 285 -19.78 -1.13 -13.71
C GLU A 285 -18.80 -1.73 -14.73
N ASN A 286 -17.72 -1.01 -15.05
CA ASN A 286 -16.70 -1.45 -15.99
C ASN A 286 -15.99 -2.72 -15.51
N VAL A 287 -15.56 -2.76 -14.25
CA VAL A 287 -14.91 -3.92 -13.63
C VAL A 287 -15.84 -5.14 -13.64
N HIS A 288 -17.11 -4.95 -13.27
CA HIS A 288 -18.08 -6.03 -13.29
C HIS A 288 -18.30 -6.56 -14.71
N ARG A 289 -18.57 -5.67 -15.67
CA ARG A 289 -18.78 -6.03 -17.09
C ARG A 289 -17.57 -6.76 -17.68
N PHE A 290 -16.36 -6.28 -17.39
CA PHE A 290 -15.11 -6.93 -17.80
C PHE A 290 -15.03 -8.36 -17.26
N LYS A 291 -15.24 -8.55 -15.96
CA LYS A 291 -15.20 -9.87 -15.33
C LYS A 291 -16.24 -10.81 -15.94
N GLU A 292 -17.47 -10.37 -16.12
CA GLU A 292 -18.53 -11.19 -16.72
C GLU A 292 -18.24 -11.58 -18.16
N MET A 293 -17.73 -10.64 -18.97
CA MET A 293 -17.35 -10.90 -20.36
C MET A 293 -16.27 -11.98 -20.45
N VAL A 294 -15.21 -11.87 -19.64
CA VAL A 294 -14.12 -12.85 -19.64
C VAL A 294 -14.58 -14.17 -19.02
N GLN A 295 -15.34 -14.13 -17.91
CA GLN A 295 -15.85 -15.32 -17.21
C GLN A 295 -16.79 -16.15 -18.08
N ALA A 296 -17.59 -15.55 -18.96
CA ALA A 296 -18.49 -16.25 -19.87
C ALA A 296 -17.77 -17.23 -20.82
N GLU A 297 -16.47 -17.03 -21.05
CA GLU A 297 -15.64 -17.89 -21.90
C GLU A 297 -15.08 -19.12 -21.17
N PHE A 298 -15.34 -19.27 -19.85
CA PHE A 298 -14.78 -20.34 -19.02
C PHE A 298 -15.84 -20.97 -18.10
N ALA A 299 -15.82 -22.30 -18.01
CA ALA A 299 -16.78 -23.07 -17.22
C ALA A 299 -16.56 -22.97 -15.69
N LEU A 300 -15.33 -22.72 -15.26
CA LEU A 300 -14.97 -22.57 -13.85
C LEU A 300 -14.91 -21.09 -13.45
N PRO A 301 -15.29 -20.73 -12.21
CA PRO A 301 -15.09 -19.38 -11.71
C PRO A 301 -13.60 -19.01 -11.65
N ILE A 302 -13.18 -18.10 -12.52
CA ILE A 302 -11.78 -17.67 -12.65
C ILE A 302 -11.52 -16.32 -11.98
N PHE A 303 -12.52 -15.55 -11.57
CA PHE A 303 -12.32 -14.34 -10.79
C PHE A 303 -12.76 -14.50 -9.34
N LEU A 304 -12.21 -13.65 -8.45
CA LEU A 304 -12.82 -13.37 -7.16
C LEU A 304 -13.91 -12.30 -7.28
N TYR A 305 -15.02 -12.53 -6.58
CA TYR A 305 -16.17 -11.64 -6.50
C TYR A 305 -16.50 -11.27 -5.06
N PRO A 306 -17.17 -10.12 -4.82
CA PRO A 306 -17.62 -9.75 -3.48
C PRO A 306 -18.49 -10.82 -2.80
N THR A 307 -19.26 -11.60 -3.57
CA THR A 307 -20.11 -12.68 -3.08
C THR A 307 -19.36 -13.90 -2.57
N ASP A 308 -18.06 -14.01 -2.86
CA ASP A 308 -17.20 -15.06 -2.31
C ASP A 308 -16.84 -14.80 -0.83
N PHE A 309 -17.14 -13.60 -0.32
CA PHE A 309 -16.79 -13.15 1.02
C PHE A 309 -18.03 -12.61 1.76
N PRO A 310 -18.00 -12.47 3.09
CA PRO A 310 -19.10 -11.82 3.81
C PRO A 310 -19.32 -10.38 3.30
N ALA A 311 -20.54 -9.86 3.42
CA ALA A 311 -20.90 -8.54 2.88
C ALA A 311 -19.95 -7.44 3.39
N GLY A 312 -19.47 -6.59 2.47
CA GLY A 312 -18.53 -5.50 2.77
C GLY A 312 -17.09 -5.92 3.06
N ARG A 313 -16.75 -7.22 2.94
CA ARG A 313 -15.41 -7.76 3.25
C ARG A 313 -14.48 -7.88 2.04
N PHE A 314 -14.89 -7.36 0.88
CA PHE A 314 -14.09 -7.39 -0.35
C PHE A 314 -14.30 -6.12 -1.17
N ASP A 315 -13.20 -5.58 -1.72
CA ASP A 315 -13.19 -4.44 -2.63
C ASP A 315 -13.72 -4.83 -4.02
N PRO A 316 -14.91 -4.36 -4.44
CA PRO A 316 -15.49 -4.75 -5.72
C PRO A 316 -14.71 -4.25 -6.93
N SER A 317 -13.84 -3.24 -6.80
CA SER A 317 -12.99 -2.78 -7.92
C SER A 317 -11.78 -3.68 -8.18
N LYS A 318 -11.46 -4.62 -7.27
CA LYS A 318 -10.29 -5.50 -7.41
C LYS A 318 -10.53 -6.59 -8.44
N ILE A 319 -9.59 -6.70 -9.39
CA ILE A 319 -9.62 -7.72 -10.43
C ILE A 319 -8.55 -8.76 -10.10
N VAL A 320 -8.98 -9.84 -9.46
CA VAL A 320 -8.12 -10.96 -9.09
C VAL A 320 -8.51 -12.17 -9.93
N LEU A 321 -7.65 -12.53 -10.88
CA LEU A 321 -7.80 -13.67 -11.78
C LEU A 321 -7.06 -14.88 -11.20
N ARG A 322 -7.81 -15.94 -10.92
CA ARG A 322 -7.40 -17.25 -10.41
C ARG A 322 -7.01 -18.18 -11.57
N VAL A 323 -5.78 -18.05 -12.05
CA VAL A 323 -5.28 -18.82 -13.20
C VAL A 323 -5.03 -20.30 -12.90
N GLN A 324 -4.88 -20.68 -11.63
CA GLN A 324 -4.85 -22.10 -11.21
C GLN A 324 -6.13 -22.87 -11.54
N GLN A 325 -7.28 -22.17 -11.61
CA GLN A 325 -8.54 -22.76 -12.08
C GLN A 325 -8.47 -23.20 -13.55
N LEU A 326 -7.60 -22.55 -14.34
CA LEU A 326 -7.31 -22.89 -15.73
C LEU A 326 -6.09 -23.81 -15.85
N GLY A 327 -5.45 -24.22 -14.75
CA GLY A 327 -4.18 -24.96 -14.77
C GLY A 327 -2.96 -24.12 -15.15
N ALA A 328 -3.17 -22.91 -15.68
CA ALA A 328 -2.13 -22.04 -16.23
C ALA A 328 -1.24 -21.41 -15.14
N SER A 329 -0.06 -20.95 -15.55
CA SER A 329 0.86 -20.15 -14.74
C SER A 329 0.60 -18.65 -14.97
N GLY A 330 0.43 -17.88 -13.90
CA GLY A 330 0.20 -16.44 -14.02
C GLY A 330 1.40 -15.69 -14.57
N VAL A 331 2.62 -16.12 -14.23
CA VAL A 331 3.88 -15.59 -14.76
C VAL A 331 3.97 -15.74 -16.28
N ASP A 332 3.50 -16.87 -16.81
CA ASP A 332 3.52 -17.12 -18.25
C ASP A 332 2.47 -16.30 -19.01
N ILE A 333 1.29 -16.12 -18.42
CA ILE A 333 0.25 -15.25 -18.96
C ILE A 333 0.69 -13.78 -18.90
N GLU A 334 1.38 -13.35 -17.83
CA GLU A 334 1.98 -12.01 -17.75
C GLU A 334 2.98 -11.77 -18.88
N ALA A 335 3.85 -12.73 -19.19
CA ALA A 335 4.80 -12.60 -20.30
C ALA A 335 4.09 -12.43 -21.67
N ASP A 336 2.97 -13.14 -21.89
CA ASP A 336 2.15 -12.98 -23.09
C ASP A 336 1.48 -11.61 -23.13
N LEU A 337 0.93 -11.13 -22.01
CA LEU A 337 0.32 -9.81 -21.89
C LEU A 337 1.35 -8.71 -22.15
N GLN A 338 2.57 -8.83 -21.59
CA GLN A 338 3.66 -7.87 -21.81
C GLN A 338 4.06 -7.80 -23.29
N THR A 339 4.08 -8.95 -23.98
CA THR A 339 4.33 -9.00 -25.43
C THR A 339 3.23 -8.27 -26.22
N ALA A 340 1.99 -8.29 -25.72
CA ALA A 340 0.86 -7.56 -26.27
C ALA A 340 0.78 -6.09 -25.79
N GLY A 341 1.76 -5.60 -25.01
CA GLY A 341 1.80 -4.22 -24.52
C GLY A 341 0.97 -3.97 -23.26
N ILE A 342 0.43 -5.01 -22.62
CA ILE A 342 -0.36 -4.93 -21.38
C ILE A 342 0.53 -5.26 -20.18
N ARG A 343 0.50 -4.39 -19.17
CA ARG A 343 1.16 -4.61 -17.88
C ARG A 343 0.13 -4.94 -16.82
N VAL A 344 0.48 -5.85 -15.93
CA VAL A 344 -0.33 -6.22 -14.77
C VAL A 344 0.31 -5.71 -13.49
N GLU A 345 -0.48 -5.59 -12.43
CA GLU A 345 0.00 -5.15 -11.12
C GLU A 345 0.80 -6.27 -10.44
N MET A 346 0.33 -7.51 -10.56
CA MET A 346 0.99 -8.69 -10.02
C MET A 346 0.64 -9.93 -10.85
N ALA A 347 1.61 -10.84 -10.97
CA ALA A 347 1.37 -12.22 -11.35
C ALA A 347 2.23 -13.15 -10.48
N ASP A 348 1.64 -14.25 -10.05
CA ASP A 348 2.35 -15.37 -9.44
C ASP A 348 1.95 -16.69 -10.13
N ARG A 349 2.24 -17.83 -9.50
CA ARG A 349 1.93 -19.15 -10.05
C ARG A 349 0.42 -19.36 -10.26
N ASP A 350 -0.42 -18.84 -9.37
CA ASP A 350 -1.83 -19.18 -9.27
C ASP A 350 -2.77 -17.98 -9.46
N THR A 351 -2.26 -16.75 -9.43
CA THR A 351 -3.05 -15.52 -9.48
C THR A 351 -2.42 -14.44 -10.36
N ILE A 352 -3.28 -13.65 -11.04
CA ILE A 352 -2.93 -12.37 -11.65
C ILE A 352 -3.84 -11.29 -11.06
N VAL A 353 -3.27 -10.13 -10.76
CA VAL A 353 -4.00 -8.95 -10.28
C VAL A 353 -3.89 -7.84 -11.31
N PHE A 354 -5.04 -7.30 -11.70
CA PHE A 354 -5.14 -6.06 -12.45
C PHE A 354 -5.68 -4.97 -11.54
N LEU A 355 -5.20 -3.74 -11.76
CA LEU A 355 -5.65 -2.57 -11.03
C LEU A 355 -6.48 -1.68 -11.96
N GLY A 356 -7.79 -1.67 -11.76
CA GLY A 356 -8.69 -0.69 -12.38
C GLY A 356 -8.87 0.51 -11.45
N THR A 357 -8.94 1.70 -12.03
CA THR A 357 -9.08 2.98 -11.33
C THR A 357 -10.11 3.86 -12.02
N ILE A 358 -10.49 4.96 -11.36
CA ILE A 358 -11.41 5.95 -11.94
C ILE A 358 -10.87 6.64 -13.22
N ALA A 359 -9.62 6.39 -13.60
CA ALA A 359 -9.03 6.89 -14.85
C ALA A 359 -9.25 5.93 -16.03
N ASP A 360 -9.60 4.67 -15.79
CA ASP A 360 -9.75 3.65 -16.82
C ASP A 360 -11.14 3.71 -17.46
N SER A 361 -11.17 3.71 -18.79
CA SER A 361 -12.39 3.79 -19.58
C SER A 361 -12.96 2.41 -19.89
N GLN A 362 -14.24 2.36 -20.26
CA GLN A 362 -14.87 1.16 -20.80
C GLN A 362 -14.06 0.53 -21.95
N SER A 363 -13.50 1.35 -22.85
CA SER A 363 -12.67 0.86 -23.97
C SER A 363 -11.36 0.22 -23.53
N ASP A 364 -10.77 0.66 -22.42
CA ASP A 364 -9.54 0.05 -21.90
C ASP A 364 -9.82 -1.38 -21.40
N PHE A 365 -10.95 -1.56 -20.71
CA PHE A 365 -11.42 -2.88 -20.28
C PHE A 365 -11.82 -3.78 -21.45
N ASP A 366 -12.45 -3.24 -22.50
CA ASP A 366 -12.78 -3.99 -23.71
C ASP A 366 -11.52 -4.49 -24.41
N HIS A 367 -10.53 -3.60 -24.60
CA HIS A 367 -9.25 -3.97 -25.17
C HIS A 367 -8.51 -5.03 -24.34
N LEU A 368 -8.54 -4.90 -23.01
CA LEU A 368 -7.97 -5.91 -22.12
C LEU A 368 -8.65 -7.27 -22.31
N ALA A 369 -9.98 -7.32 -22.42
CA ALA A 369 -10.71 -8.57 -22.64
C ALA A 369 -10.36 -9.21 -23.99
N ASP A 370 -10.31 -8.41 -25.06
CA ASP A 370 -9.96 -8.85 -26.42
C ASP A 370 -8.58 -9.53 -26.47
N VAL A 371 -7.62 -9.03 -25.69
CA VAL A 371 -6.27 -9.60 -25.61
C VAL A 371 -6.20 -10.77 -24.63
N LEU A 372 -6.84 -10.66 -23.47
CA LEU A 372 -6.74 -11.63 -22.39
C LEU A 372 -7.42 -12.96 -22.74
N ILE A 373 -8.63 -12.93 -23.32
CA ILE A 373 -9.42 -14.15 -23.60
C ILE A 373 -8.64 -15.14 -24.48
N PRO A 374 -8.06 -14.75 -25.64
CA PRO A 374 -7.27 -15.66 -26.45
C PRO A 374 -6.03 -16.23 -25.74
N ILE A 375 -5.38 -15.41 -24.89
CA ILE A 375 -4.22 -15.86 -24.10
C ILE A 375 -4.64 -16.94 -23.11
N LEU A 376 -5.71 -16.70 -22.35
CA LEU A 376 -6.22 -17.65 -21.37
C LEU A 376 -6.65 -18.97 -22.02
N LYS A 377 -7.36 -18.92 -23.16
CA LYS A 377 -7.76 -20.12 -23.91
C LYS A 377 -6.55 -20.93 -24.39
N ARG A 378 -5.49 -20.27 -24.87
CA ARG A 378 -4.27 -20.94 -25.34
C ARG A 378 -3.47 -21.57 -24.21
N ARG A 379 -3.45 -20.94 -23.04
CA ARG A 379 -2.69 -21.36 -21.84
C ARG A 379 -3.44 -22.36 -20.96
N GLN A 380 -4.67 -22.74 -21.32
CA GLN A 380 -5.50 -23.59 -20.50
C GLN A 380 -4.98 -25.03 -20.44
N GLU A 381 -4.85 -25.54 -19.22
CA GLU A 381 -4.36 -26.88 -18.90
C GLU A 381 -5.28 -27.55 -17.86
N GLN A 382 -4.84 -28.67 -17.30
CA GLN A 382 -5.55 -29.32 -16.20
C GLN A 382 -5.52 -28.44 -14.95
N ARG A 383 -6.70 -28.15 -14.37
CA ARG A 383 -6.85 -27.41 -13.12
C ARG A 383 -5.89 -27.91 -12.04
N ARG A 384 -5.34 -26.97 -11.28
CA ARG A 384 -4.48 -27.24 -10.12
C ARG A 384 -5.17 -26.78 -8.82
N GLU A 385 -4.86 -27.44 -7.71
CA GLU A 385 -5.24 -26.95 -6.39
C GLU A 385 -4.50 -25.65 -6.04
N SER A 386 -5.16 -24.78 -5.29
CA SER A 386 -4.57 -23.54 -4.79
C SER A 386 -3.49 -23.88 -3.77
N ALA A 387 -2.28 -23.35 -3.95
CA ALA A 387 -1.23 -23.47 -2.94
C ALA A 387 -1.22 -22.24 -2.02
N THR A 388 -1.26 -22.44 -0.72
CA THR A 388 -1.06 -21.34 0.23
C THR A 388 0.35 -20.80 0.10
N ALA A 389 0.50 -19.50 -0.18
CA ALA A 389 1.80 -18.87 -0.27
C ALA A 389 2.57 -18.98 1.06
N LEU A 390 3.90 -19.08 0.98
CA LEU A 390 4.76 -19.24 2.15
C LEU A 390 4.52 -18.14 3.20
N SER A 391 4.30 -16.90 2.74
CA SER A 391 4.01 -15.72 3.57
C SER A 391 2.83 -15.90 4.54
N TRP A 392 1.94 -16.86 4.28
CA TRP A 392 0.77 -17.15 5.11
C TRP A 392 0.93 -18.39 5.99
N SER A 393 1.91 -19.24 5.70
CA SER A 393 2.07 -20.55 6.34
C SER A 393 3.14 -20.57 7.45
N VAL A 394 3.92 -19.50 7.56
CA VAL A 394 5.06 -19.40 8.47
C VAL A 394 4.62 -18.75 9.78
N ILE A 395 4.92 -19.42 10.90
CA ILE A 395 4.79 -18.86 12.23
C ILE A 395 6.14 -18.23 12.61
N PRO A 396 6.23 -16.90 12.75
CA PRO A 396 7.48 -16.22 13.06
C PRO A 396 7.96 -16.59 14.47
N GLN A 397 9.26 -16.82 14.61
CA GLN A 397 9.93 -17.07 15.89
C GLN A 397 10.87 -15.91 16.21
N ARG A 398 10.45 -15.00 17.10
CA ARG A 398 11.26 -13.86 17.52
C ARG A 398 12.34 -14.30 18.50
N ALA A 399 13.60 -13.95 18.21
CA ALA A 399 14.73 -14.19 19.11
C ALA A 399 15.21 -12.90 19.81
N ILE A 400 15.36 -11.82 19.05
CA ILE A 400 15.74 -10.49 19.55
C ILE A 400 14.82 -9.43 18.94
N SER A 401 14.93 -8.16 19.37
CA SER A 401 14.15 -7.09 18.72
C SER A 401 14.61 -6.85 17.28
N MET A 402 13.68 -6.33 16.47
CA MET A 402 13.99 -5.97 15.08
C MET A 402 15.08 -4.91 15.00
N ARG A 403 15.09 -3.96 15.95
CA ARG A 403 16.11 -2.92 16.07
C ARG A 403 17.49 -3.50 16.41
N GLU A 404 17.57 -4.39 17.40
CA GLU A 404 18.84 -5.06 17.74
C GLU A 404 19.39 -5.83 16.55
N ALA A 405 18.57 -6.63 15.88
CA ALA A 405 18.99 -7.39 14.70
C ALA A 405 19.47 -6.49 13.55
N TYR A 406 18.79 -5.36 13.33
CA TYR A 406 19.16 -4.40 12.29
C TYR A 406 20.55 -3.76 12.54
N PHE A 407 20.90 -3.48 13.79
CA PHE A 407 22.18 -2.86 14.18
C PHE A 407 23.25 -3.85 14.64
N ALA A 408 22.95 -5.15 14.64
CA ALA A 408 23.89 -6.17 15.09
C ALA A 408 25.07 -6.33 14.13
N GLU A 409 26.18 -6.88 14.64
CA GLU A 409 27.20 -7.45 13.78
C GLU A 409 26.64 -8.67 13.03
N THR A 410 26.96 -8.78 11.74
CA THR A 410 26.42 -9.82 10.87
C THR A 410 27.48 -10.62 10.14
N GLU A 411 27.12 -11.82 9.73
CA GLU A 411 27.88 -12.70 8.85
C GLU A 411 26.97 -13.30 7.75
N LEU A 412 27.57 -13.71 6.64
CA LEU A 412 26.87 -14.43 5.58
C LEU A 412 27.18 -15.92 5.68
N LEU A 413 26.14 -16.73 5.86
CA LEU A 413 26.25 -18.19 5.94
C LEU A 413 25.56 -18.85 4.76
N ALA A 414 26.05 -20.02 4.36
CA ALA A 414 25.37 -20.85 3.37
C ALA A 414 23.99 -21.31 3.90
N ALA A 415 23.06 -21.59 2.99
CA ALA A 415 21.68 -21.95 3.32
C ALA A 415 21.57 -23.13 4.30
N ASP A 416 22.43 -24.14 4.16
CA ASP A 416 22.52 -25.32 5.03
C ASP A 416 23.00 -25.01 6.46
N GLN A 417 23.67 -23.86 6.65
CA GLN A 417 24.15 -23.35 7.94
C GLN A 417 23.25 -22.25 8.52
N ALA A 418 22.26 -21.78 7.76
CA ALA A 418 21.39 -20.67 8.14
C ALA A 418 20.24 -21.09 9.07
N VAL A 419 19.84 -22.38 9.04
CA VAL A 419 18.74 -22.88 9.87
C VAL A 419 19.08 -22.73 11.36
N GLY A 420 18.14 -22.18 12.13
CA GLY A 420 18.29 -21.87 13.55
C GLY A 420 19.06 -20.58 13.84
N ARG A 421 19.52 -19.85 12.83
CA ARG A 421 20.18 -18.55 12.99
C ARG A 421 19.17 -17.41 12.99
N ILE A 422 19.54 -16.30 13.63
CA ILE A 422 18.74 -15.08 13.66
C ILE A 422 19.00 -14.28 12.38
N SER A 423 17.96 -14.05 11.58
CA SER A 423 18.05 -13.22 10.38
C SER A 423 18.33 -11.77 10.75
N ALA A 424 19.28 -11.15 10.05
CA ALA A 424 19.41 -9.69 10.02
C ALA A 424 18.70 -9.07 8.81
N ASP A 425 18.21 -9.92 7.90
CA ASP A 425 17.44 -9.52 6.73
C ASP A 425 15.95 -9.51 6.99
N LEU A 426 15.30 -8.55 6.35
CA LEU A 426 13.92 -8.67 5.91
C LEU A 426 13.91 -9.54 4.66
N ILE A 427 13.07 -10.57 4.57
CA ILE A 427 12.95 -11.40 3.38
C ILE A 427 11.48 -11.56 3.00
N ALA A 428 11.14 -11.19 1.77
CA ALA A 428 9.77 -11.25 1.25
C ALA A 428 9.75 -11.83 -0.17
N PRO A 429 8.97 -12.91 -0.43
CA PRO A 429 8.56 -13.28 -1.77
C PRO A 429 7.72 -12.16 -2.38
N TYR A 430 8.00 -11.81 -3.63
CA TYR A 430 7.31 -10.78 -4.38
C TYR A 430 6.82 -11.34 -5.73
N PRO A 431 5.53 -11.16 -6.06
CA PRO A 431 4.47 -10.52 -5.25
C PRO A 431 3.84 -11.45 -4.18
N PRO A 432 3.09 -10.95 -3.17
CA PRO A 432 2.71 -9.55 -2.91
C PRO A 432 3.75 -8.75 -2.11
N GLY A 433 4.91 -9.33 -1.76
CA GLY A 433 5.93 -8.62 -0.97
C GLY A 433 5.69 -8.63 0.54
N VAL A 434 4.86 -9.55 1.03
CA VAL A 434 4.65 -9.77 2.47
C VAL A 434 5.85 -10.52 3.05
N ALA A 435 6.39 -9.98 4.14
CA ALA A 435 7.58 -10.50 4.79
C ALA A 435 7.35 -11.91 5.35
N VAL A 436 8.14 -12.87 4.88
CA VAL A 436 8.25 -14.20 5.51
C VAL A 436 9.14 -14.11 6.74
N VAL A 437 10.21 -13.31 6.64
CA VAL A 437 11.19 -13.10 7.72
C VAL A 437 11.34 -11.61 7.97
N ALA A 438 11.16 -11.17 9.22
CA ALA A 438 11.60 -9.87 9.69
C ALA A 438 12.95 -9.99 10.42
N PRO A 439 13.78 -8.93 10.45
CA PRO A 439 15.01 -8.93 11.25
C PRO A 439 14.73 -9.31 12.71
N GLY A 440 15.57 -10.14 13.30
CA GLY A 440 15.43 -10.62 14.68
C GLY A 440 14.64 -11.92 14.80
N GLU A 441 14.08 -12.43 13.70
CA GLU A 441 13.42 -13.73 13.65
C GLU A 441 14.39 -14.86 13.30
N VAL A 442 14.08 -16.07 13.78
CA VAL A 442 14.86 -17.28 13.51
C VAL A 442 14.51 -17.83 12.12
N LEU A 443 15.53 -18.12 11.33
CA LEU A 443 15.40 -18.84 10.06
C LEU A 443 15.12 -20.32 10.36
N THR A 444 13.87 -20.76 10.22
CA THR A 444 13.50 -22.17 10.37
C THR A 444 13.76 -22.95 9.06
N ALA A 445 13.78 -24.28 9.13
CA ALA A 445 13.90 -25.11 7.93
C ALA A 445 12.75 -24.84 6.94
N GLN A 446 11.51 -24.73 7.44
CA GLN A 446 10.34 -24.35 6.64
C GLN A 446 10.55 -23.04 5.87
N ILE A 447 11.14 -22.03 6.51
CA ILE A 447 11.43 -20.73 5.90
C ILE A 447 12.47 -20.87 4.79
N VAL A 448 13.61 -21.51 5.09
CA VAL A 448 14.72 -21.64 4.13
C VAL A 448 14.30 -22.47 2.91
N ASP A 449 13.69 -23.63 3.13
CA ASP A 449 13.24 -24.53 2.08
C ASP A 449 12.10 -23.90 1.27
N GLY A 450 11.14 -23.26 1.95
CA GLY A 450 10.02 -22.58 1.30
C GLY A 450 10.46 -21.42 0.41
N LEU A 451 11.39 -20.59 0.87
CA LEU A 451 11.93 -19.47 0.10
C LEU A 451 12.68 -19.98 -1.15
N ALA A 452 13.47 -21.05 -1.01
CA ALA A 452 14.14 -21.70 -2.13
C ALA A 452 13.13 -22.24 -3.15
N ALA A 453 12.05 -22.89 -2.70
CA ALA A 453 10.99 -23.39 -3.56
C ALA A 453 10.26 -22.25 -4.30
N SER A 454 9.90 -21.17 -3.62
CA SER A 454 9.29 -19.98 -4.25
C SER A 454 10.21 -19.39 -5.33
N ARG A 455 11.50 -19.24 -5.05
CA ARG A 455 12.48 -18.75 -6.01
C ARG A 455 12.59 -19.66 -7.24
N SER A 456 12.67 -20.98 -7.05
CA SER A 456 12.72 -21.95 -8.15
C SER A 456 11.45 -21.93 -9.00
N ALA A 457 10.31 -21.53 -8.43
CA ALA A 457 9.06 -21.32 -9.14
C ALA A 457 8.97 -19.96 -9.87
N GLY A 458 10.07 -19.18 -9.91
CA GLY A 458 10.13 -17.89 -10.61
C GLY A 458 9.69 -16.69 -9.77
N VAL A 459 9.34 -16.88 -8.50
CA VAL A 459 8.98 -15.77 -7.61
C VAL A 459 10.23 -14.96 -7.25
N ARG A 460 10.14 -13.64 -7.41
CA ARG A 460 11.23 -12.74 -7.02
C ARG A 460 11.37 -12.72 -5.50
N ILE A 461 12.58 -12.87 -4.99
CA ILE A 461 12.86 -12.69 -3.57
C ILE A 461 13.40 -11.29 -3.33
N ALA A 462 12.65 -10.49 -2.58
CA ALA A 462 13.01 -9.12 -2.23
C ALA A 462 13.70 -9.05 -0.86
N TYR A 463 14.56 -8.04 -0.72
CA TYR A 463 15.19 -7.59 0.53
C TYR A 463 16.21 -8.53 1.19
N ALA A 464 16.30 -9.78 0.75
CA ALA A 464 17.43 -10.65 1.08
C ALA A 464 18.74 -10.04 0.56
N THR A 465 19.80 -10.09 1.38
CA THR A 465 21.15 -9.63 1.01
C THR A 465 21.69 -10.40 -0.19
N ASP A 466 21.44 -11.71 -0.23
CA ASP A 466 21.68 -12.54 -1.40
C ASP A 466 20.32 -12.99 -1.98
N PRO A 467 19.82 -12.37 -3.06
CA PRO A 467 18.55 -12.73 -3.68
C PRO A 467 18.59 -14.11 -4.34
N THR A 468 19.76 -14.74 -4.46
CA THR A 468 19.86 -16.13 -4.90
C THR A 468 19.54 -17.14 -3.80
N LEU A 469 19.43 -16.70 -2.54
CA LEU A 469 19.23 -17.56 -1.37
C LEU A 469 20.31 -18.62 -1.18
N LYS A 470 21.49 -18.47 -1.81
CA LYS A 470 22.64 -19.34 -1.54
C LYS A 470 23.27 -19.01 -0.20
N LYS A 471 23.20 -17.74 0.20
CA LYS A 471 23.63 -17.26 1.51
C LYS A 471 22.56 -16.44 2.20
N TYR A 472 22.59 -16.42 3.53
CA TYR A 472 21.71 -15.63 4.38
C TYR A 472 22.53 -14.73 5.29
N ARG A 473 22.13 -13.46 5.41
CA ARG A 473 22.74 -12.53 6.36
C ARG A 473 22.11 -12.75 7.74
N VAL A 474 22.93 -13.20 8.67
CA VAL A 474 22.50 -13.55 10.02
C VAL A 474 23.30 -12.77 11.06
N VAL A 475 22.72 -12.60 12.25
CA VAL A 475 23.41 -12.03 13.41
C VAL A 475 24.56 -12.96 13.82
N LYS A 476 25.77 -12.41 14.00
CA LYS A 476 26.91 -13.17 14.51
C LYS A 476 26.61 -13.69 15.92
N LYS A 477 27.03 -14.92 16.20
CA LYS A 477 27.05 -15.40 17.58
C LYS A 477 28.14 -14.62 18.34
N PRO A 478 27.85 -14.15 19.57
CA PRO A 478 28.85 -13.49 20.41
C PRO A 478 30.02 -14.41 20.74
#